data_AF-A0A418LXF4-F1
#
_entry.id   AF-A0A418LXF4-F1
#
_cell.length_a   1.000
_cell.length_b   1.000
_cell.length_c   1.000
_cell.angle_alpha   90.00
_cell.angle_beta   90.00
_cell.angle_gamma   90.00
#
_symmetry.space_group_name_H-M   'P 1'
#
loop_
_entity.id
_entity.type
_entity.pdbx_description
1 polymer ?
#
loop_
_entity_poly.entity_id
_entity_poly.type
_entity_poly.pdbx_seq_one_letter_code
_entity_poly.pdbx_strand_id
1 'polypeptide(L)' 'MKKYVEIRFGNTWFVRTEIEDENGGETEHRGIAHLTKVDGVYLRVWVRQTDFIWSSNEGVKKMRKNRKAFKFLFGTAGV' A
#
# COMPACT_ATOMS: atom_id res chain seq x y z
N MET A 1 0.09 11.99 12.56
CA MET A 1 0.23 10.52 12.44
C MET A 1 -0.52 10.04 11.21
N LYS A 2 0.10 9.26 10.32
CA LYS A 2 -0.58 8.60 9.20
C LYS A 2 -0.52 7.09 9.40
N LYS A 3 -1.59 6.41 9.02
CA LYS A 3 -1.69 4.95 9.01
C LYS A 3 -1.98 4.47 7.62
N TYR A 4 -1.29 3.41 7.21
CA TYR A 4 -1.49 2.74 5.94
C TYR A 4 -1.83 1.28 6.23
N VAL A 5 -3.06 0.87 5.92
CA VAL A 5 -3.46 -0.54 6.01
C VAL A 5 -3.45 -1.12 4.60
N GLU A 6 -2.76 -2.24 4.41
CA GLU A 6 -2.57 -2.87 3.12
C GLU A 6 -2.92 -4.36 3.16
N ILE A 7 -3.70 -4.80 2.18
CA ILE A 7 -3.91 -6.22 1.87
C ILE A 7 -3.12 -6.55 0.61
N ARG A 8 -2.32 -7.62 0.65
CA ARG A 8 -1.41 -7.99 -0.43
C ARG A 8 -1.56 -9.45 -0.82
N PHE A 9 -1.55 -9.72 -2.12
CA PHE A 9 -1.44 -11.05 -2.70
C PHE A 9 -0.14 -11.15 -3.52
N GLY A 10 0.62 -12.24 -3.33
CA GLY A 10 1.94 -12.42 -3.96
C GLY A 10 3.12 -11.78 -3.19
N ASN A 11 2.90 -11.37 -1.94
CA ASN A 11 3.90 -10.85 -1.01
C ASN A 11 4.01 -11.74 0.23
N THR A 12 5.09 -11.58 1.01
CA THR A 12 5.35 -12.36 2.24
C THR A 12 4.24 -12.26 3.29
N TRP A 13 3.56 -11.11 3.35
CA TRP A 13 2.48 -10.85 4.31
C TRP A 13 1.19 -10.49 3.60
N PHE A 14 0.10 -11.12 4.04
CA PHE A 14 -1.23 -10.93 3.49
C PHE A 14 -1.86 -9.59 3.92
N VAL A 15 -1.61 -9.17 5.16
CA VAL A 15 -2.06 -7.89 5.69
C VAL A 15 -0.96 -7.21 6.51
N ARG A 16 -0.72 -5.93 6.26
CA ARG A 16 0.23 -5.09 7.02
C ARG A 16 -0.43 -3.75 7.33
N THR A 17 -0.13 -3.21 8.51
CA THR A 17 -0.38 -1.81 8.83
C THR A 17 0.94 -1.11 9.10
N GLU A 18 1.11 0.07 8.55
CA GLU A 18 2.28 0.93 8.75
C GLU A 18 1.82 2.23 9.39
N ILE A 19 2.51 2.66 10.44
CA ILE A 19 2.20 3.88 11.17
C ILE A 19 3.39 4.82 11.04
N GLU A 20 3.15 5.97 10.42
CA GLU A 20 4.11 7.07 10.27
C GLU A 20 3.78 8.14 11.32
N ASP A 21 4.69 8.35 12.25
CA ASP A 21 4.61 9.40 13.27
C ASP A 21 4.92 10.78 12.66
N GLU A 22 4.46 11.86 13.31
CA GLU A 22 4.71 13.23 12.85
C GLU A 22 6.20 13.60 12.86
N ASN A 23 7.00 12.89 13.64
CA ASN A 23 8.45 13.03 13.68
C ASN A 23 9.17 12.19 12.60
N GLY A 24 8.44 11.52 11.71
CA GLY A 24 8.99 10.66 10.65
C GLY A 24 9.41 9.25 11.12
N GLY A 25 8.99 8.84 12.31
CA GLY A 25 9.21 7.47 12.79
C GLY A 25 8.22 6.49 12.14
N GLU A 26 8.72 5.43 11.51
CA GLU A 26 7.91 4.38 10.89
C GLU A 26 7.83 3.15 11.80
N THR A 27 6.62 2.68 12.12
CA THR A 27 6.41 1.40 12.82
C THR A 27 5.57 0.45 11.97
N GLU A 28 6.08 -0.75 11.73
CA GLU A 28 5.36 -1.81 11.01
C GLU A 28 4.63 -2.74 11.98
N HIS A 29 3.32 -2.88 11.78
CA HIS A 29 2.48 -3.85 12.47
C HIS A 29 1.95 -4.91 11.52
N ARG A 30 1.99 -6.16 11.96
CA ARG A 30 1.46 -7.30 11.21
C ARG A 30 -0.03 -7.45 11.53
N GLY A 31 -0.91 -7.36 10.52
CA GLY A 31 -2.37 -7.34 10.70
C GLY A 31 -3.01 -5.97 10.40
N ILE A 32 -4.30 -5.84 10.70
CA ILE A 32 -5.09 -4.60 10.53
C ILE A 32 -5.04 -3.82 11.85
N ALA A 33 -4.41 -2.65 11.86
CA ALA A 33 -4.62 -1.68 12.93
C ALA A 33 -5.83 -0.81 12.58
N HIS A 34 -6.55 -0.36 13.61
CA HIS A 34 -7.73 0.48 13.42
C HIS A 34 -7.36 1.84 12.82
N LEU A 35 -7.98 2.16 11.68
CA LEU A 35 -8.01 3.48 11.06
C LEU A 35 -9.23 4.24 11.61
N THR A 36 -8.99 5.41 12.19
CA THR A 36 -10.04 6.31 12.69
C THR A 36 -10.68 7.07 11.54
N LYS A 37 -9.90 7.42 10.52
CA LYS A 37 -10.34 8.13 9.31
C LYS A 37 -9.57 7.64 8.10
N VAL A 38 -10.24 7.49 6.97
CA VAL A 38 -9.61 7.14 5.67
C VAL A 38 -9.56 8.39 4.81
N ASP A 39 -8.35 8.81 4.44
CA ASP A 39 -8.09 9.99 3.61
C ASP A 39 -7.78 9.64 2.14
N GLY A 40 -7.52 8.37 1.84
CA GLY A 40 -7.34 7.92 0.47
C GLY A 40 -7.22 6.42 0.37
N VAL A 41 -7.45 5.89 -0.82
CA VAL A 41 -7.21 4.47 -1.12
C VAL A 41 -6.30 4.36 -2.33
N TYR A 42 -5.59 3.25 -2.41
CA TYR A 42 -4.77 2.93 -3.57
C TYR A 42 -4.82 1.45 -3.90
N LEU A 43 -4.74 1.17 -5.18
CA LEU A 43 -4.70 -0.14 -5.77
C LEU A 43 -3.39 -0.26 -6.56
N ARG A 44 -2.60 -1.29 -6.27
CA ARG A 44 -1.39 -1.59 -7.01
C ARG A 44 -1.47 -2.99 -7.59
N VAL A 45 -1.26 -3.08 -8.89
CA VAL A 45 -1.25 -4.35 -9.63
C VAL A 45 0.05 -4.45 -10.41
N TRP A 46 0.88 -5.40 -10.02
CA TRP A 46 2.07 -5.78 -10.77
C TRP A 46 1.74 -6.99 -11.63
N VAL A 47 1.76 -6.82 -12.95
CA VAL A 47 1.60 -7.90 -13.93
C VAL A 47 2.82 -7.96 -14.84
N ARG A 48 3.52 -9.10 -14.85
CA ARG A 48 4.75 -9.31 -15.61
C ARG A 48 5.79 -8.23 -15.28
N GLN A 49 6.22 -7.44 -16.24
CA GLN A 49 7.21 -6.36 -16.06
C GLN A 49 6.54 -5.01 -15.79
N THR A 50 5.22 -4.94 -15.60
CA THR A 50 4.51 -3.67 -15.48
C THR A 50 3.84 -3.58 -14.12
N ASP A 51 4.05 -2.45 -13.46
CA ASP A 51 3.53 -2.11 -12.14
C ASP A 51 2.59 -0.93 -12.31
N PHE A 52 1.31 -1.16 -12.05
CA PHE A 52 0.25 -0.16 -12.10
C PHE A 52 -0.09 0.24 -10.68
N ILE A 53 -0.13 1.54 -10.41
CA ILE A 53 -0.54 2.09 -9.13
C ILE A 53 -1.65 3.10 -9.41
N TRP A 54 -2.82 2.90 -8.84
CA TRP A 54 -3.92 3.83 -8.86
C TRP A 54 -4.11 4.32 -7.44
N SER A 55 -3.98 5.62 -7.21
CA SER A 55 -4.30 6.29 -5.94
C SER A 55 -5.45 7.26 -6.16
N SER A 56 -6.38 7.34 -5.22
CA SER A 56 -7.42 8.38 -5.22
C SER A 56 -6.83 9.77 -5.13
N ASN A 57 -5.66 9.91 -4.49
CA ASN A 57 -5.04 11.20 -4.20
C ASN A 57 -4.01 11.61 -5.27
N GLU A 58 -3.31 10.63 -5.87
CA GLU A 58 -2.25 10.90 -6.86
C GLU A 58 -2.60 10.48 -8.29
N GLY A 59 -3.78 9.88 -8.52
CA GLY A 59 -4.19 9.36 -9.82
C GLY A 59 -3.48 8.06 -10.21
N VAL A 60 -3.29 7.84 -11.52
CA VAL A 60 -2.76 6.58 -12.05
C VAL A 60 -1.30 6.74 -12.47
N LYS A 61 -0.43 5.89 -11.93
CA LYS A 61 0.98 5.77 -12.26
C LYS A 61 1.24 4.39 -12.88
N LYS A 62 2.06 4.36 -13.93
CA LYS A 62 2.50 3.13 -14.61
C LYS A 62 4.00 3.09 -14.68
N MET A 63 4.61 1.99 -14.26
CA MET A 63 6.05 1.80 -14.25
C MET A 63 6.43 0.45 -14.86
N ARG A 64 7.61 0.38 -15.49
CA ARG A 64 8.21 -0.88 -15.94
C ARG A 64 9.26 -1.34 -14.93
N LYS A 65 9.24 -2.61 -14.58
CA LYS A 65 10.17 -3.27 -13.66
C LYS A 65 11.05 -4.26 -14.43
N ASN A 66 12.29 -4.40 -13.98
CA ASN A 66 13.28 -5.29 -14.62
C ASN A 66 12.93 -6.79 -14.45
N ARG A 67 12.10 -7.13 -13.46
CA ARG A 67 11.67 -8.50 -13.19
C ARG A 67 10.20 -8.73 -13.51
N LYS A 68 9.87 -9.98 -13.85
CA LYS A 68 8.49 -10.43 -13.96
C LYS A 68 7.96 -10.82 -12.57
N ALA A 69 6.80 -10.31 -12.20
CA ALA A 69 6.07 -10.76 -11.02
C ALA A 69 4.55 -10.62 -11.24
N PHE A 70 3.78 -11.32 -10.41
CA PHE A 70 2.36 -11.11 -10.27
C PHE A 70 2.07 -10.76 -8.81
N LYS A 71 1.72 -9.51 -8.55
CA LYS A 71 1.40 -9.00 -7.20
C LYS A 71 0.18 -8.11 -7.26
N PHE A 72 -0.62 -8.18 -6.23
CA PHE A 72 -1.78 -7.32 -6.05
C PHE A 72 -1.71 -6.72 -4.65
N LEU A 73 -2.03 -5.44 -4.53
CA LEU A 73 -2.05 -4.74 -3.27
C LEU A 73 -3.23 -3.76 -3.29
N PHE A 74 -4.05 -3.79 -2.26
CA PHE A 74 -5.06 -2.78 -2.00
C PHE A 74 -4.76 -2.17 -0.64
N GLY A 75 -4.61 -0.86 -0.60
CA GLY A 75 -4.26 -0.14 0.60
C GLY A 75 -5.15 1.08 0.83
N THR A 76 -5.26 1.46 2.09
CA THR A 76 -5.96 2.67 2.53
C THR A 76 -5.01 3.50 3.36
N ALA A 77 -4.92 4.79 3.06
CA ALA A 77 -4.17 5.78 3.81
C ALA A 77 -5.14 6.62 4.66
N GLY A 78 -4.76 6.93 5.88
CA GLY A 78 -5.61 7.68 6.79
C GLY A 78 -4.96 7.95 8.15
N VAL A 79 -5.75 8.18 9.20
CA VAL A 79 -5.32 8.49 10.57
C VAL A 79 -5.96 7.52 11.56
#